data_AF-A0A1I2QL96-F1
#
_entry.id   AF-A0A1I2QL96-F1
#
_cell.length_a   1.000
_cell.length_b   1.000
_cell.length_c   1.000
_cell.angle_alpha   90.00
_cell.angle_beta   90.00
_cell.angle_gamma   90.00
#
_symmetry.space_group_name_H-M   'P 1'
#
loop_
_entity.id
_entity.type
_entity.pdbx_description
1 polymer ?
#
loop_
_entity_poly.entity_id
_entity_poly.type
_entity_poly.pdbx_seq_one_letter_code
_entity_poly.pdbx_strand_id
1 'polypeptide(L)'
;MVMLPPEDAVDYLFEVSDAVDVPVVVRSTGKLRRPSEAQWKSPVDPWPVAGQLPGDGFDLATTTWRQILQAATGVGRDLAPWLRKTPWLAVNEFIARVAPLQAYLCMKDVPGPEYAAGRRLFVSAVYQHGTERSAHSAFGYHLGMTMAQWACVGMSGLGSTRHIEAGGPNGNQGFLDASLRLPDLWGTHPSPRLPWLVEAKAGRHLGEGRLKDGKVQLNGGSDLMTVPHRQVLCGTSLPHRKKWEDDYLFMTVDTTMNTPPPPGGGSALPPLGPPPDGAEDHIAEDVETLLAVARSQLMAYQAIAFGAVEDLRLIPVSKARSARFRHRTGSLTPVEHDEPTREIRYRLRSESVTGEAALRSRGDASDFIAARLPGTGLHLGMSRRLFAACAALHQAQSEMPVNESLFLPDLVRPRHSVDDEEREEYSRATRRAYYEQEEERGPRLRADVRHGFAQADARSWSDLLSGRQVEVSLEDPEESGLLEGTTAETYLAIEHTEPVLANARERR
;
A
#
# COMPACT_ATOMS: atom_id res chain seq x y z
N MET A 1 -20.71 10.37 44.62
CA MET A 1 -20.37 11.45 43.68
C MET A 1 -19.68 10.76 42.51
N VAL A 2 -20.42 10.46 41.45
CA VAL A 2 -19.90 9.73 40.28
C VAL A 2 -19.18 10.76 39.43
N MET A 3 -17.87 10.63 39.32
CA MET A 3 -17.06 11.52 38.49
C MET A 3 -17.27 11.10 37.03
N LEU A 4 -18.03 11.88 36.28
CA LEU A 4 -18.12 11.74 34.82
C LEU A 4 -16.94 12.50 34.19
N PRO A 5 -16.28 11.94 33.16
CA PRO A 5 -15.22 12.65 32.44
C PRO A 5 -15.79 13.87 31.67
N PRO A 6 -14.98 14.92 31.43
CA PRO A 6 -15.41 16.11 30.68
C PRO A 6 -15.84 15.81 29.24
N GLU A 7 -16.69 16.66 28.65
CA GLU A 7 -17.22 16.57 27.26
C GLU A 7 -16.11 16.65 26.17
N ASP A 8 -14.90 16.97 26.58
CA ASP A 8 -13.69 17.20 25.79
C ASP A 8 -12.52 16.30 26.22
N ALA A 9 -12.81 15.15 26.84
CA ALA A 9 -11.82 14.08 27.04
C ALA A 9 -11.42 13.45 25.70
N VAL A 10 -10.42 14.04 25.06
CA VAL A 10 -9.86 13.63 23.76
C VAL A 10 -9.22 12.24 23.89
N ASP A 11 -9.85 11.27 23.21
CA ASP A 11 -9.37 10.01 22.65
C ASP A 11 -8.20 9.25 23.32
N TYR A 12 -8.61 8.20 24.05
CA TYR A 12 -8.17 6.80 24.01
C TYR A 12 -6.67 6.46 23.94
N LEU A 13 -6.25 5.62 24.90
CA LEU A 13 -5.20 4.61 24.67
C LEU A 13 -5.54 3.86 23.37
N PHE A 14 -4.59 3.77 22.44
CA PHE A 14 -4.80 3.03 21.21
C PHE A 14 -4.71 1.51 21.51
N GLU A 15 -5.86 0.85 21.66
CA GLU A 15 -5.98 -0.53 22.19
C GLU A 15 -6.02 -1.63 21.12
N VAL A 16 -5.36 -1.43 19.98
CA VAL A 16 -5.29 -2.45 18.94
C VAL A 16 -4.10 -3.39 19.18
N SER A 17 -4.33 -4.70 19.18
CA SER A 17 -3.27 -5.67 19.50
C SER A 17 -2.09 -5.71 18.52
N ASP A 18 -2.23 -5.17 17.31
CA ASP A 18 -1.15 -4.99 16.33
C ASP A 18 -0.70 -3.53 16.14
N ALA A 19 -1.05 -2.65 17.08
CA ALA A 19 -0.62 -1.27 17.07
C ALA A 19 0.89 -1.09 17.16
N VAL A 20 1.43 -0.10 16.45
CA VAL A 20 2.86 0.20 16.42
C VAL A 20 3.12 1.69 16.18
N ASP A 21 4.15 2.21 16.83
CA ASP A 21 4.63 3.58 16.67
C ASP A 21 5.86 3.62 15.77
N VAL A 22 5.82 4.52 14.77
CA VAL A 22 6.95 4.79 13.88
C VAL A 22 7.38 6.25 14.08
N PRO A 23 8.58 6.49 14.64
CA PRO A 23 9.13 7.85 14.71
C PRO A 23 9.45 8.35 13.30
N VAL A 24 9.02 9.57 12.99
CA VAL A 24 9.21 10.22 11.69
C VAL A 24 9.77 11.62 11.88
N VAL A 25 10.85 11.92 11.17
CA VAL A 25 11.42 13.26 11.10
C VAL A 25 11.03 13.89 9.77
N VAL A 26 10.12 14.86 9.78
CA VAL A 26 9.70 15.58 8.59
C VAL A 26 10.51 16.86 8.45
N ARG A 27 10.97 17.15 7.23
CA ARG A 27 11.78 18.34 6.95
C ARG A 27 11.70 18.78 5.50
N SER A 28 11.97 20.05 5.28
CA SER A 28 12.30 20.60 3.98
C SER A 28 13.60 20.00 3.44
N THR A 29 13.66 19.72 2.13
CA THR A 29 14.77 18.96 1.47
C THR A 29 16.18 19.58 1.59
N GLY A 30 16.36 20.71 2.27
CA GLY A 30 17.65 21.37 2.48
C GLY A 30 18.58 20.68 3.51
N LYS A 31 18.12 19.67 4.25
CA LYS A 31 18.88 19.03 5.34
C LYS A 31 19.04 17.52 5.16
N LEU A 32 19.59 17.07 4.02
CA LEU A 32 19.78 15.64 3.65
C LEU A 32 20.83 14.86 4.47
N ARG A 33 20.91 15.08 5.78
CA ARG A 33 21.78 14.35 6.71
C ARG A 33 20.97 13.41 7.57
N ARG A 34 21.57 12.36 8.13
CA ARG A 34 20.88 11.54 9.13
C ARG A 34 20.51 12.41 10.37
N PRO A 35 19.27 12.36 10.89
CA PRO A 35 18.94 13.01 12.16
C PRO A 35 19.83 12.48 13.29
N SER A 36 20.20 13.34 14.23
CA SER A 36 20.92 12.93 15.43
C SER A 36 20.09 11.98 16.30
N GLU A 37 20.73 11.19 17.15
CA GLU A 37 20.04 10.23 18.04
C GLU A 37 18.98 10.92 18.91
N ALA A 38 19.29 12.08 19.47
CA ALA A 38 18.33 12.87 20.24
C ALA A 38 17.06 13.20 19.43
N GLN A 39 17.22 13.59 18.16
CA GLN A 39 16.11 14.04 17.32
C GLN A 39 15.10 12.95 16.96
N TRP A 40 15.56 11.75 16.60
CA TRP A 40 14.64 10.67 16.19
C TRP A 40 14.18 9.80 17.38
N LYS A 41 14.83 9.93 18.55
CA LYS A 41 14.37 9.29 19.80
C LYS A 41 13.42 10.16 20.62
N SER A 42 13.41 11.48 20.43
CA SER A 42 12.49 12.41 21.10
C SER A 42 11.14 12.73 20.43
N PRO A 43 10.69 12.14 19.29
CA PRO A 43 9.36 12.45 18.76
C PRO A 43 8.26 12.12 19.76
N VAL A 44 7.42 13.12 20.05
CA VAL A 44 6.29 13.04 20.99
C VAL A 44 5.05 13.74 20.46
N ASP A 45 5.12 14.34 19.28
CA ASP A 45 3.95 14.93 18.63
C ASP A 45 3.25 13.84 17.84
N PRO A 46 1.92 13.67 17.96
CA PRO A 46 1.20 12.69 17.15
C PRO A 46 1.27 13.09 15.67
N TRP A 47 1.27 12.10 14.77
CA TRP A 47 1.03 12.39 13.36
C TRP A 47 -0.27 13.22 13.22
N PRO A 48 -0.26 14.29 12.41
CA PRO A 48 -1.40 15.18 12.27
C PRO A 48 -2.60 14.45 11.65
N VAL A 49 -3.67 15.21 11.42
CA VAL A 49 -4.92 14.71 10.83
C VAL A 49 -4.65 13.79 9.64
N ALA A 50 -5.38 12.67 9.63
CA ALA A 50 -5.28 11.65 8.61
C ALA A 50 -5.41 12.24 7.20
N GLY A 51 -4.56 11.79 6.29
CA GLY A 51 -4.60 12.27 4.91
C GLY A 51 -3.84 13.58 4.67
N GLN A 52 -2.99 14.01 5.60
CA GLN A 52 -2.10 15.15 5.42
C GLN A 52 -0.66 14.80 5.75
N LEU A 53 0.27 15.44 5.03
CA LEU A 53 1.70 15.39 5.36
C LEU A 53 1.99 16.48 6.41
N PRO A 54 2.67 16.15 7.53
CA PRO A 54 3.06 17.15 8.53
C PRO A 54 3.98 18.23 7.97
N GLY A 55 4.04 19.35 8.68
CA GLY A 55 5.11 20.34 8.50
C GLY A 55 6.47 19.82 9.01
N ASP A 56 7.50 20.65 8.90
CA ASP A 56 8.83 20.31 9.44
C ASP A 56 8.73 20.04 10.96
N GLY A 57 9.14 18.85 11.41
CA GLY A 57 8.85 18.39 12.77
C GLY A 57 9.37 16.99 13.11
N PHE A 58 9.02 16.56 14.32
CA PHE A 58 9.37 15.25 14.90
C PHE A 58 8.10 14.56 15.36
N ASP A 59 7.51 13.76 14.48
CA ASP A 59 6.23 13.11 14.72
C ASP A 59 6.43 11.66 15.17
N LEU A 60 5.56 11.19 16.05
CA LEU A 60 5.38 9.79 16.40
C LEU A 60 4.08 9.31 15.75
N ALA A 61 4.23 8.61 14.63
CA ALA A 61 3.10 8.08 13.88
C ALA A 61 2.65 6.73 14.44
N THR A 62 1.55 6.75 15.19
CA THR A 62 0.88 5.52 15.64
C THR A 62 0.05 4.94 14.50
N THR A 63 0.24 3.67 14.19
CA THR A 63 -0.41 2.92 13.11
C THR A 63 -0.61 1.46 13.52
N THR A 64 -0.91 0.57 12.59
CA THR A 64 -1.06 -0.87 12.84
C THR A 64 -0.16 -1.70 11.91
N TRP A 65 0.20 -2.92 12.33
CA TRP A 65 0.98 -3.84 11.49
C TRP A 65 0.24 -4.18 10.20
N ARG A 66 -1.07 -4.40 10.27
CA ARG A 66 -1.93 -4.58 9.08
C ARG A 66 -1.85 -3.41 8.09
N GLN A 67 -1.73 -2.16 8.56
CA GLN A 67 -1.58 -0.98 7.70
C GLN A 67 -0.22 -0.96 6.98
N ILE A 68 0.85 -1.44 7.64
CA ILE A 68 2.17 -1.59 7.02
C ILE A 68 2.16 -2.73 5.99
N LEU A 69 1.52 -3.87 6.30
CA LEU A 69 1.38 -4.97 5.37
C LEU A 69 0.48 -4.62 4.16
N GLN A 70 -0.56 -3.82 4.37
CA GLN A 70 -1.35 -3.24 3.28
C GLN A 70 -0.50 -2.36 2.35
N ALA A 71 0.49 -1.66 2.89
CA ALA A 71 1.42 -0.90 2.05
C ALA A 71 2.34 -1.85 1.26
N ALA A 72 2.85 -2.91 1.90
CA ALA A 72 3.72 -3.91 1.27
C ALA A 72 3.04 -4.63 0.09
N THR A 73 1.72 -4.82 0.14
CA THR A 73 0.97 -5.46 -0.96
C THR A 73 0.85 -4.55 -2.18
N GLY A 74 0.90 -3.22 -1.99
CA GLY A 74 0.72 -2.22 -3.04
C GLY A 74 1.99 -1.78 -3.78
N VAL A 75 3.19 -2.17 -3.32
CA VAL A 75 4.48 -1.74 -3.92
C VAL A 75 5.51 -2.86 -4.00
N GLY A 76 6.47 -2.67 -4.89
CA GLY A 76 7.48 -3.66 -5.27
C GLY A 76 7.73 -3.52 -6.76
N ARG A 77 8.65 -4.29 -7.34
CA ARG A 77 8.89 -4.16 -8.78
C ARG A 77 7.61 -4.37 -9.57
N ASP A 78 7.45 -3.58 -10.63
CA ASP A 78 6.29 -3.69 -11.50
C ASP A 78 6.35 -4.97 -12.34
N LEU A 79 5.41 -5.88 -12.09
CA LEU A 79 5.31 -7.18 -12.76
C LEU A 79 4.08 -7.29 -13.67
N ALA A 80 3.36 -6.19 -13.91
CA ALA A 80 2.15 -6.21 -14.73
C ALA A 80 2.34 -6.85 -16.13
N PRO A 81 3.46 -6.60 -16.86
CA PRO A 81 3.68 -7.23 -18.17
C PRO A 81 3.74 -8.77 -18.11
N TRP A 82 4.20 -9.33 -17.00
CA TRP A 82 4.37 -10.77 -16.77
C TRP A 82 3.08 -11.40 -16.24
N LEU A 83 2.50 -10.78 -15.20
CA LEU A 83 1.32 -11.32 -14.52
C LEU A 83 0.06 -11.32 -15.41
N ARG A 84 0.00 -10.48 -16.45
CA ARG A 84 -1.09 -10.57 -17.45
C ARG A 84 -1.15 -11.91 -18.18
N LYS A 85 -0.04 -12.65 -18.26
CA LYS A 85 0.05 -13.99 -18.89
C LYS A 85 0.29 -15.12 -17.89
N THR A 86 0.83 -14.79 -16.72
CA THR A 86 1.14 -15.75 -15.66
C THR A 86 0.53 -15.34 -14.32
N PRO A 87 -0.80 -15.09 -14.26
CA PRO A 87 -1.43 -14.47 -13.10
C PRO A 87 -1.30 -15.31 -11.81
N TRP A 88 -1.12 -16.63 -11.92
CA TRP A 88 -0.91 -17.51 -10.77
C TRP A 88 0.37 -17.19 -9.97
N LEU A 89 1.35 -16.48 -10.56
CA LEU A 89 2.58 -16.05 -9.87
C LEU A 89 2.35 -14.89 -8.90
N ALA A 90 1.17 -14.24 -8.91
CA ALA A 90 0.84 -13.15 -8.00
C ALA A 90 0.97 -13.56 -6.52
N VAL A 91 0.62 -14.81 -6.17
CA VAL A 91 0.78 -15.35 -4.80
C VAL A 91 2.26 -15.37 -4.41
N ASN A 92 3.14 -15.83 -5.30
CA ASN A 92 4.58 -15.91 -5.04
C ASN A 92 5.20 -14.53 -4.86
N GLU A 93 4.73 -13.54 -5.62
CA GLU A 93 5.16 -12.15 -5.45
C GLU A 93 4.71 -11.57 -4.10
N PHE A 94 3.47 -11.84 -3.66
CA PHE A 94 3.05 -11.43 -2.32
C PHE A 94 3.90 -12.08 -1.22
N ILE A 95 4.22 -13.37 -1.33
CA ILE A 95 5.12 -14.06 -0.41
C ILE A 95 6.49 -13.36 -0.37
N ALA A 96 7.05 -13.02 -1.54
CA ALA A 96 8.34 -12.34 -1.64
C ALA A 96 8.33 -10.93 -1.01
N ARG A 97 7.18 -10.23 -1.00
CA ARG A 97 7.03 -8.91 -0.37
C ARG A 97 6.80 -8.98 1.14
N VAL A 98 5.98 -9.93 1.58
CA VAL A 98 5.46 -9.97 2.96
C VAL A 98 6.34 -10.80 3.89
N ALA A 99 6.75 -12.00 3.47
CA ALA A 99 7.51 -12.91 4.33
C ALA A 99 8.83 -12.31 4.85
N PRO A 100 9.62 -11.53 4.07
CA PRO A 100 10.81 -10.88 4.61
C PRO A 100 10.51 -9.85 5.71
N LEU A 101 9.40 -9.10 5.60
CA LEU A 101 8.99 -8.17 6.66
C LEU A 101 8.70 -8.92 7.96
N GLN A 102 7.98 -10.04 7.87
CA GLN A 102 7.64 -10.88 9.01
C GLN A 102 8.85 -11.58 9.63
N ALA A 103 9.80 -12.02 8.80
CA ALA A 103 11.00 -12.72 9.27
C ALA A 103 12.04 -11.78 9.91
N TYR A 104 12.16 -10.56 9.39
CA TYR A 104 13.28 -9.66 9.71
C TYR A 104 12.94 -8.53 10.66
N LEU A 105 11.65 -8.30 10.92
CA LEU A 105 11.19 -7.33 11.91
C LEU A 105 10.59 -8.03 13.13
N CYS A 106 10.59 -7.33 14.25
CA CYS A 106 9.87 -7.72 15.45
C CYS A 106 9.34 -6.46 16.13
N MET A 107 8.28 -6.61 16.91
CA MET A 107 7.72 -5.53 17.70
C MET A 107 8.17 -5.66 19.16
N LYS A 108 8.57 -4.57 19.78
CA LYS A 108 8.91 -4.54 21.22
C LYS A 108 8.29 -3.34 21.90
N ASP A 109 8.00 -3.49 23.18
CA ASP A 109 7.52 -2.40 24.03
C ASP A 109 8.62 -1.35 24.23
N VAL A 110 8.23 -0.08 24.08
CA VAL A 110 9.09 1.08 24.29
C VAL A 110 8.24 2.16 24.98
N PRO A 111 8.74 2.77 26.07
CA PRO A 111 8.03 3.86 26.72
C PRO A 111 7.69 4.98 25.74
N GLY A 112 6.45 5.46 25.83
CA GLY A 112 5.91 6.51 24.97
C GLY A 112 4.87 7.37 25.70
N PRO A 113 4.41 8.45 25.06
CA PRO A 113 3.30 9.26 25.58
C PRO A 113 1.99 8.46 25.62
N GLU A 114 1.01 8.91 26.41
CA GLU A 114 -0.24 8.16 26.66
C GLU A 114 -1.05 7.83 25.40
N TYR A 115 -0.95 8.67 24.36
CA TYR A 115 -1.66 8.44 23.09
C TYR A 115 -1.00 7.36 22.20
N ALA A 116 0.25 6.99 22.47
CA ALA A 116 1.03 6.10 21.61
C ALA A 116 0.74 4.63 21.89
N ALA A 117 1.02 3.76 20.93
CA ALA A 117 0.85 2.31 21.08
C ALA A 117 1.82 1.69 22.10
N GLY A 118 2.89 2.40 22.45
CA GLY A 118 3.93 1.94 23.36
C GLY A 118 4.81 0.85 22.77
N ARG A 119 4.81 0.69 21.44
CA ARG A 119 5.47 -0.42 20.74
C ARG A 119 6.16 0.07 19.48
N ARG A 120 7.36 -0.42 19.19
CA ARG A 120 8.16 0.00 18.02
C ARG A 120 8.72 -1.19 17.26
N LEU A 121 9.08 -0.97 15.99
CA LEU A 121 9.69 -1.98 15.13
C LEU A 121 11.21 -2.04 15.32
N PHE A 122 11.71 -3.24 15.59
CA PHE A 122 13.13 -3.58 15.69
C PHE A 122 13.48 -4.59 14.60
N VAL A 123 14.76 -4.75 14.31
CA VAL A 123 15.23 -5.88 13.50
C VAL A 123 15.31 -7.14 14.35
N SER A 124 15.00 -8.29 13.75
CA SER A 124 15.07 -9.59 14.44
C SER A 124 16.51 -10.14 14.49
N ALA A 125 16.73 -11.14 15.34
CA ALA A 125 17.99 -11.87 15.38
C ALA A 125 18.31 -12.57 14.04
N VAL A 126 17.27 -13.01 13.31
CA VAL A 126 17.41 -13.61 11.97
C VAL A 126 18.01 -12.58 11.03
N TYR A 127 17.46 -11.37 10.97
CA TYR A 127 18.04 -10.28 10.20
C TYR A 127 19.49 -10.00 10.61
N GLN A 128 19.76 -9.96 11.91
CA GLN A 128 21.09 -9.56 12.38
C GLN A 128 22.18 -10.62 12.13
N HIS A 129 21.86 -11.91 12.28
CA HIS A 129 22.84 -12.99 12.33
C HIS A 129 22.68 -14.05 11.23
N GLY A 130 21.47 -14.27 10.75
CA GLY A 130 21.13 -15.38 9.83
C GLY A 130 20.97 -14.97 8.36
N THR A 131 20.92 -13.67 8.06
CA THR A 131 20.60 -13.19 6.71
C THR A 131 21.84 -12.99 5.83
N GLU A 132 21.77 -13.50 4.61
CA GLU A 132 22.80 -13.29 3.58
C GLU A 132 22.86 -11.83 3.11
N ARG A 133 24.00 -11.42 2.55
CA ARG A 133 24.19 -10.03 2.09
C ARG A 133 23.23 -9.64 0.96
N SER A 134 22.92 -10.55 0.04
CA SER A 134 21.94 -10.37 -1.03
C SER A 134 20.55 -10.12 -0.48
N ALA A 135 20.11 -10.96 0.46
CA ALA A 135 18.83 -10.84 1.15
C ALA A 135 18.73 -9.54 1.97
N HIS A 136 19.83 -9.07 2.56
CA HIS A 136 19.88 -7.76 3.21
C HIS A 136 19.57 -6.60 2.27
N SER A 137 20.16 -6.61 1.07
CA SER A 137 19.93 -5.57 0.07
C SER A 137 18.51 -5.61 -0.45
N ALA A 138 18.00 -6.81 -0.76
CA ALA A 138 16.62 -6.99 -1.22
C ALA A 138 15.60 -6.52 -0.16
N PHE A 139 15.80 -6.91 1.11
CA PHE A 139 14.96 -6.43 2.20
C PHE A 139 15.00 -4.92 2.35
N GLY A 140 16.17 -4.29 2.24
CA GLY A 140 16.28 -2.83 2.28
C GLY A 140 15.45 -2.15 1.19
N TYR A 141 15.45 -2.69 -0.03
CA TYR A 141 14.60 -2.19 -1.11
C TYR A 141 13.11 -2.35 -0.78
N HIS A 142 12.66 -3.57 -0.44
CA HIS A 142 11.25 -3.84 -0.15
C HIS A 142 10.72 -3.03 1.05
N LEU A 143 11.50 -2.94 2.13
CA LEU A 143 11.17 -2.13 3.30
C LEU A 143 11.10 -0.64 2.94
N GLY A 144 12.05 -0.14 2.13
CA GLY A 144 12.04 1.25 1.68
C GLY A 144 10.76 1.60 0.95
N MET A 145 10.42 0.80 -0.07
CA MET A 145 9.19 0.96 -0.85
C MET A 145 7.95 0.87 0.05
N THR A 146 7.87 -0.16 0.89
CA THR A 146 6.74 -0.38 1.82
C THR A 146 6.52 0.82 2.73
N MET A 147 7.58 1.31 3.37
CA MET A 147 7.47 2.43 4.30
C MET A 147 7.19 3.76 3.58
N ALA A 148 7.70 3.96 2.36
CA ALA A 148 7.34 5.11 1.54
C ALA A 148 5.86 5.08 1.15
N GLN A 149 5.35 3.91 0.75
CA GLN A 149 3.93 3.70 0.45
C GLN A 149 3.06 3.92 1.68
N TRP A 150 3.47 3.38 2.83
CA TRP A 150 2.79 3.58 4.11
C TRP A 150 2.71 5.07 4.46
N ALA A 151 3.83 5.80 4.43
CA ALA A 151 3.86 7.20 4.77
C ALA A 151 3.03 8.05 3.80
N CYS A 152 3.22 7.88 2.49
CA CYS A 152 2.55 8.71 1.49
C CYS A 152 1.06 8.35 1.31
N VAL A 153 0.75 7.08 1.08
CA VAL A 153 -0.62 6.61 0.76
C VAL A 153 -1.40 6.29 2.02
N GLY A 154 -0.80 5.55 2.95
CA GLY A 154 -1.44 5.15 4.20
C GLY A 154 -1.72 6.35 5.11
N MET A 155 -0.69 7.12 5.43
CA MET A 155 -0.76 8.20 6.42
C MET A 155 -1.10 9.56 5.80
N SER A 156 -0.42 9.95 4.72
CA SER A 156 -0.48 11.32 4.17
C SER A 156 -1.52 11.57 3.09
N GLY A 157 -2.38 10.61 2.75
CA GLY A 157 -3.53 10.90 1.88
C GLY A 157 -3.27 10.76 0.39
N LEU A 158 -2.06 10.43 -0.04
CA LEU A 158 -1.75 10.21 -1.46
C LEU A 158 -2.67 9.12 -2.03
N GLY A 159 -3.15 9.31 -3.26
CA GLY A 159 -3.86 8.27 -4.01
C GLY A 159 -2.95 7.09 -4.37
N SER A 160 -3.47 6.14 -5.16
CA SER A 160 -2.67 5.01 -5.64
C SER A 160 -1.40 5.48 -6.37
N THR A 161 -0.28 4.86 -6.03
CA THR A 161 1.03 5.13 -6.63
C THR A 161 1.29 4.21 -7.82
N ARG A 162 2.18 4.65 -8.70
CA ARG A 162 2.71 3.88 -9.82
C ARG A 162 4.21 4.01 -9.86
N HIS A 163 4.88 2.99 -10.36
CA HIS A 163 6.29 3.10 -10.68
C HIS A 163 6.50 4.14 -11.79
N ILE A 164 7.53 4.98 -11.67
CA ILE A 164 7.78 6.03 -12.67
C ILE A 164 8.03 5.45 -14.06
N GLU A 165 8.63 4.27 -14.10
CA GLU A 165 8.93 3.52 -15.33
C GLU A 165 7.66 2.96 -16.01
N ALA A 166 6.51 3.00 -15.31
CA ALA A 166 5.21 2.64 -15.86
C ALA A 166 4.51 3.81 -16.61
N GLY A 167 5.20 4.94 -16.75
CA GLY A 167 4.69 6.16 -17.36
C GLY A 167 4.67 7.30 -16.35
N GLY A 168 5.03 8.50 -16.81
CA GLY A 168 5.12 9.70 -15.98
C GLY A 168 3.77 10.29 -15.57
N PRO A 169 3.77 11.24 -14.62
CA PRO A 169 2.55 11.91 -14.20
C PRO A 169 1.86 12.64 -15.35
N ASN A 170 0.55 12.46 -15.49
CA ASN A 170 -0.33 13.21 -16.40
C ASN A 170 0.15 13.30 -17.86
N GLY A 171 0.82 12.27 -18.39
CA GLY A 171 1.28 12.24 -19.79
C GLY A 171 2.51 13.13 -20.08
N ASN A 172 3.21 13.61 -19.03
CA ASN A 172 4.49 14.27 -19.22
C ASN A 172 5.50 13.33 -19.90
N GLN A 173 6.25 13.87 -20.86
CA GLN A 173 7.19 13.11 -21.68
C GLN A 173 8.54 12.91 -20.95
N GLY A 174 9.35 11.97 -21.44
CA GLY A 174 10.70 11.72 -20.93
C GLY A 174 10.79 10.79 -19.71
N PHE A 175 9.69 10.54 -18.99
CA PHE A 175 9.68 9.63 -17.82
C PHE A 175 9.93 8.16 -18.17
N LEU A 176 9.84 7.80 -19.44
CA LEU A 176 10.19 6.47 -19.93
C LEU A 176 11.67 6.35 -20.27
N ASP A 177 12.45 7.43 -20.31
CA ASP A 177 13.88 7.41 -20.68
C ASP A 177 14.73 6.71 -19.59
N ALA A 178 15.36 5.59 -19.96
CA ALA A 178 16.15 4.76 -19.06
C ALA A 178 17.53 5.35 -18.72
N SER A 179 17.98 6.36 -19.46
CA SER A 179 19.22 7.08 -19.19
C SER A 179 19.07 8.10 -18.07
N LEU A 180 17.83 8.51 -17.76
CA LEU A 180 17.54 9.47 -16.72
C LEU A 180 17.49 8.80 -15.35
N ARG A 181 18.07 9.48 -14.35
CA ARG A 181 17.92 9.11 -12.94
C ARG A 181 16.59 9.64 -12.45
N LEU A 182 15.57 8.78 -12.42
CA LEU A 182 14.20 9.11 -12.06
C LEU A 182 13.83 8.58 -10.66
N PRO A 183 12.80 9.15 -10.00
CA PRO A 183 12.35 8.68 -8.69
C PRO A 183 11.61 7.34 -8.79
N ASP A 184 11.51 6.58 -7.71
CA ASP A 184 10.86 5.25 -7.73
C ASP A 184 9.38 5.29 -8.13
N LEU A 185 8.62 6.22 -7.54
CA LEU A 185 7.15 6.23 -7.59
C LEU A 185 6.60 7.62 -7.93
N TRP A 186 5.36 7.64 -8.41
CA TRP A 186 4.53 8.84 -8.40
C TRP A 186 3.07 8.52 -8.07
N GLY A 187 2.32 9.52 -7.65
CA GLY A 187 0.86 9.43 -7.46
C GLY A 187 0.23 10.82 -7.46
N THR A 188 -1.10 10.90 -7.37
CA THR A 188 -1.82 12.18 -7.28
C THR A 188 -2.53 12.27 -5.94
N HIS A 189 -2.26 13.33 -5.18
CA HIS A 189 -2.98 13.61 -3.96
C HIS A 189 -4.37 14.14 -4.32
N PRO A 190 -5.48 13.75 -3.66
CA PRO A 190 -6.82 14.15 -4.06
C PRO A 190 -7.15 15.61 -3.68
N SER A 191 -6.55 16.15 -2.61
CA SER A 191 -6.80 17.52 -2.14
C SER A 191 -5.58 18.18 -1.49
N PRO A 192 -4.89 19.14 -2.13
CA PRO A 192 -5.10 19.59 -3.50
C PRO A 192 -4.78 18.49 -4.51
N ARG A 193 -5.43 18.52 -5.70
CA ARG A 193 -5.19 17.59 -6.81
C ARG A 193 -3.79 17.80 -7.40
N LEU A 194 -2.78 17.25 -6.75
CA LEU A 194 -1.37 17.55 -7.00
C LEU A 194 -0.56 16.27 -7.21
N PRO A 195 0.24 16.16 -8.30
CA PRO A 195 1.20 15.07 -8.47
C PRO A 195 2.29 15.11 -7.40
N TRP A 196 2.61 13.94 -6.85
CA TRP A 196 3.73 13.72 -5.95
C TRP A 196 4.72 12.78 -6.63
N LEU A 197 5.99 13.18 -6.67
CA LEU A 197 7.13 12.34 -7.01
C LEU A 197 7.72 11.81 -5.71
N VAL A 198 7.85 10.50 -5.61
CA VAL A 198 8.22 9.81 -4.36
C VAL A 198 9.45 8.94 -4.61
N GLU A 199 10.48 9.14 -3.80
CA GLU A 199 11.69 8.33 -3.80
C GLU A 199 11.84 7.60 -2.47
N ALA A 200 12.15 6.31 -2.52
CA ALA A 200 12.25 5.45 -1.35
C ALA A 200 13.69 5.00 -1.13
N LYS A 201 14.24 5.28 0.06
CA LYS A 201 15.55 4.78 0.48
C LYS A 201 15.41 4.03 1.79
N ALA A 202 16.02 2.85 1.90
CA ALA A 202 16.24 2.24 3.19
C ALA A 202 17.65 1.68 3.35
N GLY A 203 18.03 1.50 4.61
CA GLY A 203 19.25 0.78 4.95
C GLY A 203 19.59 0.89 6.42
N ARG A 204 20.54 0.06 6.84
CA ARG A 204 21.20 0.21 8.14
C ARG A 204 21.92 1.54 8.15
N HIS A 205 21.63 2.36 9.15
CA HIS A 205 22.28 3.65 9.32
C HIS A 205 22.32 4.48 8.02
N LEU A 206 21.14 4.73 7.44
CA LEU A 206 21.00 5.49 6.19
C LEU A 206 21.77 6.82 6.26
N GLY A 207 22.80 6.94 5.43
CA GLY A 207 23.75 8.05 5.41
C GLY A 207 23.40 9.13 4.38
N GLU A 208 24.07 10.28 4.50
CA GLU A 208 23.88 11.46 3.64
C GLU A 208 24.03 11.17 2.15
N GLY A 209 25.00 10.34 1.75
CA GLY A 209 25.21 10.00 0.34
C GLY A 209 23.97 9.39 -0.32
N ARG A 210 23.32 8.42 0.35
CA ARG A 210 22.10 7.77 -0.18
C ARG A 210 20.91 8.72 -0.27
N LEU A 211 20.79 9.66 0.67
CA LEU A 211 19.74 10.67 0.65
C LEU A 211 19.98 11.69 -0.47
N LYS A 212 21.24 12.09 -0.70
CA LYS A 212 21.62 12.94 -1.84
C LYS A 212 21.34 12.26 -3.17
N ASP A 213 21.66 10.97 -3.29
CA ASP A 213 21.33 10.18 -4.48
C ASP A 213 19.83 10.15 -4.76
N GLY A 214 19.01 9.95 -3.72
CA GLY A 214 17.55 10.02 -3.84
C GLY A 214 17.05 11.41 -4.25
N LYS A 215 17.67 12.48 -3.74
CA LYS A 215 17.36 13.85 -4.17
C LYS A 215 17.72 14.10 -5.63
N VAL A 216 18.84 13.54 -6.12
CA VAL A 216 19.20 13.63 -7.55
C VAL A 216 18.13 12.96 -8.43
N GLN A 217 17.62 11.80 -8.02
CA GLN A 217 16.53 11.13 -8.73
C GLN A 217 15.24 11.96 -8.76
N LEU A 218 14.84 12.53 -7.61
CA LEU A 218 13.69 13.43 -7.53
C LEU A 218 13.84 14.68 -8.40
N ASN A 219 15.04 15.25 -8.46
CA ASN A 219 15.32 16.40 -9.32
C ASN A 219 15.19 16.01 -10.79
N GLY A 220 15.76 14.87 -11.21
CA GLY A 220 15.61 14.37 -12.58
C GLY A 220 14.15 14.19 -12.98
N GLY A 221 13.30 13.68 -12.10
CA GLY A 221 11.85 13.63 -12.34
C GLY A 221 11.19 15.01 -12.36
N SER A 222 11.58 15.91 -11.46
CA SER A 222 11.05 17.28 -11.39
C SER A 222 11.38 18.11 -12.63
N ASP A 223 12.54 17.89 -13.25
CA ASP A 223 12.95 18.59 -14.48
C ASP A 223 12.04 18.25 -15.67
N LEU A 224 11.34 17.11 -15.61
CA LEU A 224 10.36 16.68 -16.62
C LEU A 224 8.92 17.16 -16.33
N MET A 225 8.68 17.77 -15.16
CA MET A 225 7.33 18.17 -14.74
C MET A 225 6.98 19.56 -15.29
N THR A 226 5.82 19.65 -15.95
CA THR A 226 5.28 20.91 -16.47
C THR A 226 4.25 21.57 -15.56
N VAL A 227 3.85 20.88 -14.48
CA VAL A 227 2.82 21.32 -13.53
C VAL A 227 3.37 21.41 -12.10
N PRO A 228 2.76 22.22 -11.23
CA PRO A 228 3.09 22.21 -9.80
C PRO A 228 3.02 20.79 -9.25
N HIS A 229 3.99 20.42 -8.45
CA HIS A 229 4.09 19.08 -7.89
C HIS A 229 4.89 19.08 -6.59
N ARG A 230 4.79 17.98 -5.85
CA ARG A 230 5.56 17.78 -4.62
C ARG A 230 6.63 16.72 -4.84
N GLN A 231 7.83 16.98 -4.35
CA GLN A 231 8.85 15.95 -4.15
C GLN A 231 8.76 15.41 -2.71
N VAL A 232 8.88 14.11 -2.55
CA VAL A 232 8.92 13.42 -1.25
C VAL A 232 10.01 12.36 -1.28
N LEU A 233 11.05 12.51 -0.47
CA LEU A 233 12.09 11.50 -0.24
C LEU A 233 11.83 10.83 1.11
N CYS A 234 11.45 9.56 1.07
CA CYS A 234 11.22 8.73 2.24
C CYS A 234 12.47 7.92 2.57
N GLY A 235 13.11 8.22 3.70
CA GLY A 235 14.31 7.53 4.19
C GLY A 235 14.01 6.65 5.39
N THR A 236 14.00 5.34 5.22
CA THR A 236 13.78 4.36 6.29
C THR A 236 15.12 3.88 6.87
N SER A 237 15.33 4.17 8.15
CA SER A 237 16.56 3.86 8.85
C SER A 237 16.41 2.65 9.75
N LEU A 238 17.17 1.60 9.45
CA LEU A 238 17.30 0.43 10.33
C LEU A 238 18.36 0.65 11.42
N PRO A 239 18.21 -0.01 12.58
CA PRO A 239 19.18 -0.02 13.67
C PRO A 239 20.60 -0.35 13.20
N HIS A 240 21.58 0.24 13.88
CA HIS A 240 22.98 -0.08 13.62
C HIS A 240 23.31 -1.48 14.14
N ARG A 241 24.22 -2.20 13.48
CA ARG A 241 24.62 -3.58 13.81
C ARG A 241 24.95 -3.80 15.30
N LYS A 242 25.57 -2.79 15.93
CA LYS A 242 26.03 -2.85 17.33
C LYS A 242 24.96 -2.51 18.36
N LYS A 243 23.83 -1.92 17.95
CA LYS A 243 22.74 -1.45 18.83
C LYS A 243 21.38 -2.03 18.41
N TRP A 244 21.39 -3.15 17.68
CA TRP A 244 20.19 -3.65 17.00
C TRP A 244 19.08 -4.09 17.97
N GLU A 245 19.44 -4.43 19.21
CA GLU A 245 18.47 -4.79 20.26
C GLU A 245 17.86 -3.56 20.93
N ASP A 246 18.60 -2.45 20.99
CA ASP A 246 18.28 -1.23 21.75
C ASP A 246 17.74 -0.08 20.88
N ASP A 247 18.01 -0.12 19.58
CA ASP A 247 17.54 0.87 18.61
C ASP A 247 16.42 0.27 17.75
N TYR A 248 15.47 1.11 17.39
CA TYR A 248 14.32 0.78 16.55
C TYR A 248 14.39 1.50 15.19
N LEU A 249 13.55 1.06 14.26
CA LEU A 249 13.35 1.69 12.97
C LEU A 249 12.77 3.10 13.16
N PHE A 250 13.25 4.06 12.35
CA PHE A 250 12.62 5.37 12.21
C PHE A 250 12.66 5.83 10.75
N MET A 251 11.89 6.85 10.42
CA MET A 251 11.83 7.44 9.09
C MET A 251 12.26 8.90 9.03
N THR A 252 12.75 9.31 7.89
CA THR A 252 12.85 10.72 7.49
C THR A 252 11.96 10.98 6.30
N VAL A 253 11.23 12.08 6.29
CA VAL A 253 10.47 12.53 5.13
C VAL A 253 10.96 13.91 4.73
N ASP A 254 11.72 13.94 3.63
CA ASP A 254 12.26 15.15 3.04
C ASP A 254 11.32 15.63 1.93
N THR A 255 10.63 16.76 2.11
CA THR A 255 9.61 17.24 1.15
C THR A 255 9.87 18.64 0.63
N THR A 256 9.48 18.89 -0.62
CA THR A 256 9.52 20.23 -1.23
C THR A 256 8.38 20.40 -2.23
N MET A 257 7.73 21.55 -2.19
CA MET A 257 6.78 21.97 -3.21
C MET A 257 7.54 22.66 -4.34
N ASN A 258 7.35 22.21 -5.57
CA ASN A 258 7.93 22.80 -6.76
C ASN A 258 6.82 23.37 -7.64
N THR A 259 7.03 24.62 -8.08
CA THR A 259 6.18 25.28 -9.06
C THR A 259 7.04 25.53 -10.29
N PRO A 260 6.93 24.71 -11.36
CA PRO A 260 7.67 24.97 -12.58
C PRO A 260 7.25 26.32 -13.17
N PRO A 261 8.14 27.00 -13.92
CA PRO A 261 7.80 28.25 -14.58
C PRO A 261 6.60 28.03 -15.52
N PRO A 262 5.64 28.96 -15.58
CA PRO A 262 4.44 28.76 -16.38
C PRO A 262 4.82 28.55 -17.84
N PRO A 263 4.33 27.49 -18.52
CA PRO A 263 4.37 27.46 -19.96
C PRO A 263 3.59 28.68 -20.46
N GLY A 264 4.13 29.40 -21.45
CA GLY A 264 3.55 30.66 -21.92
C GLY A 264 2.03 30.56 -22.11
N GLY A 265 1.27 31.26 -21.24
CA GLY A 265 -0.18 31.42 -21.31
C GLY A 265 -1.00 30.15 -21.10
N GLY A 266 -1.24 29.73 -19.85
CA GLY A 266 -2.19 28.66 -19.55
C GLY A 266 -2.68 28.69 -18.10
N SER A 267 -4.01 28.66 -17.94
CA SER A 267 -4.78 28.88 -16.71
C SER A 267 -4.30 28.11 -15.48
N ALA A 268 -4.26 28.80 -14.34
CA ALA A 268 -4.21 28.17 -13.02
C ALA A 268 -5.36 27.16 -12.88
N LEU A 269 -5.06 25.97 -12.35
CA LEU A 269 -6.09 24.99 -11.97
C LEU A 269 -6.96 25.61 -10.87
N PRO A 270 -8.30 25.58 -11.00
CA PRO A 270 -9.17 26.09 -9.95
C PRO A 270 -9.01 25.22 -8.69
N PRO A 271 -9.00 25.82 -7.49
CA PRO A 271 -9.08 25.06 -6.25
C PRO A 271 -10.44 24.35 -6.21
N LEU A 272 -10.43 23.03 -6.20
CA LEU A 272 -11.62 22.25 -5.87
C LEU A 272 -11.87 22.38 -4.37
N GLY A 273 -13.16 22.48 -4.01
CA GLY A 273 -13.62 22.53 -2.62
C GLY A 273 -13.23 21.27 -1.83
N PRO A 274 -13.60 21.21 -0.53
CA PRO A 274 -13.30 20.06 0.31
C PRO A 274 -13.86 18.77 -0.33
N PRO A 275 -13.18 17.62 -0.18
CA PRO A 275 -13.66 16.37 -0.73
C PRO A 275 -15.07 16.06 -0.19
N PRO A 276 -16.00 15.54 -1.00
CA PRO A 276 -17.26 14.99 -0.50
C PRO A 276 -16.99 13.80 0.43
N ASP A 277 -17.93 13.55 1.34
CA ASP A 277 -17.83 12.45 2.30
C ASP A 277 -17.90 11.09 1.59
N GLY A 278 -16.85 10.27 1.72
CA GLY A 278 -16.84 8.86 1.29
C GLY A 278 -15.82 8.52 0.19
N ALA A 279 -14.97 7.52 0.45
CA ALA A 279 -13.90 7.12 -0.47
C ALA A 279 -14.39 6.33 -1.73
N GLU A 280 -15.52 5.61 -1.68
CA GLU A 280 -16.01 4.89 -2.88
C GLU A 280 -16.69 5.82 -3.90
N ASP A 281 -17.44 6.83 -3.45
CA ASP A 281 -18.12 7.74 -4.38
C ASP A 281 -17.07 8.51 -5.20
N HIS A 282 -15.95 8.88 -4.56
CA HIS A 282 -14.79 9.43 -5.25
C HIS A 282 -14.17 8.47 -6.28
N ILE A 283 -14.05 7.18 -5.95
CA ILE A 283 -13.54 6.16 -6.88
C ILE A 283 -14.50 5.97 -8.06
N ALA A 284 -15.80 5.91 -7.80
CA ALA A 284 -16.83 5.65 -8.82
C ALA A 284 -17.02 6.83 -9.80
N GLU A 285 -16.87 8.06 -9.31
CA GLU A 285 -17.06 9.29 -10.08
C GLU A 285 -15.86 9.63 -10.97
N ASP A 286 -14.63 9.42 -10.48
CA ASP A 286 -13.40 9.70 -11.23
C ASP A 286 -12.81 8.41 -11.83
N VAL A 287 -12.97 8.27 -13.15
CA VAL A 287 -12.47 7.11 -13.91
C VAL A 287 -10.95 6.93 -13.83
N GLU A 288 -10.18 8.02 -13.67
CA GLU A 288 -8.73 7.92 -13.49
C GLU A 288 -8.39 7.36 -12.12
N THR A 289 -9.11 7.78 -11.08
CA THR A 289 -8.98 7.23 -9.73
C THR A 289 -9.37 5.75 -9.72
N LEU A 290 -10.49 5.37 -10.35
CA LEU A 290 -10.89 3.97 -10.48
C LEU A 290 -9.82 3.13 -11.18
N LEU A 291 -9.28 3.60 -12.31
CA LEU A 291 -8.25 2.88 -13.05
C LEU A 291 -6.96 2.75 -12.22
N ALA A 292 -6.57 3.80 -11.48
CA ALA A 292 -5.40 3.76 -10.61
C ALA A 292 -5.59 2.77 -9.44
N VAL A 293 -6.78 2.73 -8.82
CA VAL A 293 -7.12 1.75 -7.77
C VAL A 293 -7.13 0.34 -8.35
N ALA A 294 -7.80 0.11 -9.49
CA ALA A 294 -7.84 -1.20 -10.15
C ALA A 294 -6.44 -1.71 -10.49
N ARG A 295 -5.54 -0.84 -11.00
CA ARG A 295 -4.13 -1.21 -11.24
C ARG A 295 -3.41 -1.59 -9.95
N SER A 296 -3.58 -0.81 -8.88
CA SER A 296 -2.94 -1.09 -7.60
C SER A 296 -3.41 -2.38 -6.94
N GLN A 297 -4.64 -2.82 -7.26
CA GLN A 297 -5.25 -4.04 -6.69
C GLN A 297 -5.26 -5.22 -7.68
N LEU A 298 -4.75 -5.04 -8.89
CA LEU A 298 -4.76 -6.06 -9.94
C LEU A 298 -4.02 -7.33 -9.52
N MET A 299 -2.91 -7.19 -8.79
CA MET A 299 -2.16 -8.35 -8.29
C MET A 299 -2.95 -9.12 -7.22
N ALA A 300 -3.70 -8.43 -6.34
CA ALA A 300 -4.58 -9.06 -5.37
C ALA A 300 -5.72 -9.81 -6.08
N TYR A 301 -6.31 -9.20 -7.12
CA TYR A 301 -7.29 -9.87 -7.98
C TYR A 301 -6.68 -11.13 -8.61
N GLN A 302 -5.47 -11.03 -9.18
CA GLN A 302 -4.81 -12.17 -9.83
C GLN A 302 -4.52 -13.31 -8.85
N ALA A 303 -4.10 -13.00 -7.63
CA ALA A 303 -3.92 -13.99 -6.58
C ALA A 303 -5.23 -14.68 -6.22
N ILE A 304 -6.32 -13.94 -6.00
CA ILE A 304 -7.62 -14.50 -5.62
C ILE A 304 -8.25 -15.31 -6.76
N ALA A 305 -8.18 -14.81 -7.99
CA ALA A 305 -8.84 -15.39 -9.16
C ALA A 305 -8.08 -16.58 -9.76
N PHE A 306 -6.74 -16.56 -9.74
CA PHE A 306 -5.91 -17.56 -10.43
C PHE A 306 -4.85 -18.25 -9.55
N GLY A 307 -4.59 -17.72 -8.35
CA GLY A 307 -3.57 -18.23 -7.46
C GLY A 307 -4.01 -19.44 -6.65
N ALA A 308 -3.02 -20.16 -6.10
CA ALA A 308 -3.24 -21.20 -5.11
C ALA A 308 -3.48 -20.55 -3.73
N VAL A 309 -4.67 -20.02 -3.53
CA VAL A 309 -5.09 -19.39 -2.26
C VAL A 309 -5.89 -20.37 -1.39
N GLU A 310 -5.82 -20.17 -0.08
CA GLU A 310 -6.55 -20.93 0.92
C GLU A 310 -7.76 -20.14 1.43
N ASP A 311 -8.70 -20.81 2.09
CA ASP A 311 -9.81 -20.17 2.84
C ASP A 311 -10.54 -19.05 2.08
N LEU A 312 -10.93 -19.34 0.83
CA LEU A 312 -11.70 -18.36 0.04
C LEU A 312 -13.12 -18.29 0.57
N ARG A 313 -13.52 -17.09 0.99
CA ARG A 313 -14.81 -16.84 1.63
C ARG A 313 -15.36 -15.45 1.32
N LEU A 314 -16.66 -15.30 1.46
CA LEU A 314 -17.33 -14.00 1.43
C LEU A 314 -17.33 -13.40 2.82
N ILE A 315 -16.85 -12.17 2.92
CA ILE A 315 -16.79 -11.39 4.14
C ILE A 315 -17.86 -10.28 4.06
N PRO A 316 -18.90 -10.31 4.90
CA PRO A 316 -19.84 -9.22 5.00
C PRO A 316 -19.18 -7.98 5.59
N VAL A 317 -19.31 -6.85 4.91
CA VAL A 317 -18.89 -5.53 5.39
C VAL A 317 -20.10 -4.62 5.30
N SER A 318 -20.33 -3.77 6.29
CA SER A 318 -21.49 -2.86 6.25
C SER A 318 -21.47 -2.01 4.98
N LYS A 319 -22.62 -1.62 4.44
CA LYS A 319 -22.69 -0.53 3.45
C LYS A 319 -22.64 0.84 4.09
N ALA A 320 -23.03 0.94 5.36
CA ALA A 320 -22.83 2.17 6.11
C ALA A 320 -21.32 2.41 6.25
N ARG A 321 -20.88 3.62 5.91
CA ARG A 321 -19.45 3.99 5.86
C ARG A 321 -19.08 5.08 6.84
N SER A 322 -20.01 5.46 7.71
CA SER A 322 -19.84 6.53 8.71
C SER A 322 -18.67 6.29 9.68
N ALA A 323 -18.14 5.07 9.76
CA ALA A 323 -16.95 4.74 10.55
C ALA A 323 -15.67 4.54 9.71
N ARG A 324 -15.79 4.37 8.38
CA ARG A 324 -14.68 4.02 7.48
C ARG A 324 -14.10 5.27 6.80
N PHE A 325 -13.56 6.15 7.63
CA PHE A 325 -12.78 7.31 7.19
C PHE A 325 -11.29 7.06 7.38
N ARG A 326 -10.44 7.92 6.79
CA ARG A 326 -9.01 7.91 7.12
C ARG A 326 -8.87 8.28 8.61
N HIS A 327 -8.20 7.43 9.37
CA HIS A 327 -7.94 7.63 10.79
C HIS A 327 -6.51 8.11 11.00
N ARG A 328 -6.20 8.65 12.18
CA ARG A 328 -4.80 9.03 12.52
C ARG A 328 -3.82 7.86 12.35
N THR A 329 -4.33 6.63 12.36
CA THR A 329 -3.57 5.38 12.21
C THR A 329 -3.37 4.92 10.78
N GLY A 330 -4.00 5.58 9.80
CA GLY A 330 -3.85 5.29 8.37
C GLY A 330 -5.16 5.20 7.59
N SER A 331 -5.06 4.67 6.38
CA SER A 331 -6.18 4.53 5.43
C SER A 331 -7.06 3.30 5.66
N LEU A 332 -6.55 2.30 6.36
CA LEU A 332 -7.24 1.06 6.69
C LEU A 332 -7.96 1.26 8.02
N THR A 333 -9.27 1.01 8.03
CA THR A 333 -10.09 1.04 9.25
C THR A 333 -10.08 -0.37 9.86
N PRO A 334 -9.53 -0.55 11.08
CA PRO A 334 -9.69 -1.78 11.85
C PRO A 334 -11.17 -2.12 12.02
N VAL A 335 -11.57 -3.38 11.81
CA VAL A 335 -12.98 -3.79 11.99
C VAL A 335 -13.42 -3.62 13.44
N GLU A 336 -12.50 -3.70 14.40
CA GLU A 336 -12.70 -3.41 15.82
C GLU A 336 -13.25 -1.99 16.05
N HIS A 337 -12.94 -1.05 15.14
CA HIS A 337 -13.42 0.33 15.16
C HIS A 337 -14.56 0.59 14.14
N ASP A 338 -14.99 -0.42 13.39
CA ASP A 338 -16.09 -0.34 12.44
C ASP A 338 -17.37 -0.97 13.02
N GLU A 339 -17.95 -0.27 13.99
CA GLU A 339 -19.17 -0.71 14.69
C GLU A 339 -20.31 -1.12 13.72
N PRO A 340 -20.61 -0.37 12.63
CA PRO A 340 -21.60 -0.82 11.65
C PRO A 340 -21.32 -2.19 11.03
N THR A 341 -20.04 -2.51 10.77
CA THR A 341 -19.66 -3.84 10.24
C THR A 341 -19.77 -4.93 11.31
N ARG A 342 -19.45 -4.62 12.57
CA ARG A 342 -19.61 -5.56 13.69
C ARG A 342 -21.09 -5.87 13.94
N GLU A 343 -21.95 -4.86 13.99
CA GLU A 343 -23.39 -5.01 14.19
C GLU A 343 -24.06 -5.86 13.10
N ILE A 344 -23.73 -5.61 11.83
CA ILE A 344 -24.32 -6.38 10.72
C ILE A 344 -23.86 -7.84 10.74
N ARG A 345 -22.58 -8.11 11.05
CA ARG A 345 -22.07 -9.47 11.17
C ARG A 345 -22.71 -10.23 12.34
N TYR A 346 -22.88 -9.57 13.49
CA TYR A 346 -23.60 -10.14 14.63
C TYR A 346 -25.02 -10.55 14.24
N ARG A 347 -25.74 -9.66 13.54
CA ARG A 347 -27.10 -9.93 13.05
C ARG A 347 -27.12 -11.10 12.05
N LEU A 348 -26.24 -11.08 11.05
CA LEU A 348 -26.13 -12.14 10.04
C LEU A 348 -25.83 -13.51 10.67
N ARG A 349 -25.02 -13.54 11.74
CA ARG A 349 -24.74 -14.74 12.55
C ARG A 349 -25.98 -15.23 13.27
N SER A 350 -26.71 -14.35 13.94
CA SER A 350 -27.96 -14.72 14.64
C SER A 350 -29.01 -15.32 13.68
N GLU A 351 -28.95 -14.94 12.41
CA GLU A 351 -29.86 -15.40 11.36
C GLU A 351 -29.27 -16.52 10.48
N SER A 352 -28.05 -17.00 10.79
CA SER A 352 -27.38 -18.10 10.11
C SER A 352 -27.26 -17.95 8.58
N VAL A 353 -26.86 -16.76 8.12
CA VAL A 353 -26.73 -16.46 6.68
C VAL A 353 -25.45 -17.04 6.08
N THR A 354 -25.54 -18.19 5.44
CA THR A 354 -24.36 -18.86 4.86
C THR A 354 -24.18 -18.64 3.35
N GLY A 355 -25.22 -18.15 2.66
CA GLY A 355 -25.23 -18.04 1.19
C GLY A 355 -25.25 -16.61 0.64
N GLU A 356 -24.62 -16.42 -0.51
CA GLU A 356 -24.55 -15.13 -1.23
C GLU A 356 -25.94 -14.50 -1.44
N ALA A 357 -26.90 -15.27 -1.96
CA ALA A 357 -28.23 -14.75 -2.29
C ALA A 357 -28.96 -14.19 -1.06
N ALA A 358 -28.83 -14.86 0.09
CA ALA A 358 -29.43 -14.45 1.35
C ALA A 358 -28.73 -13.24 1.97
N LEU A 359 -27.40 -13.13 1.81
CA LEU A 359 -26.65 -11.93 2.19
C LEU A 359 -27.14 -10.71 1.39
N ARG A 360 -27.26 -10.88 0.07
CA ARG A 360 -27.65 -9.80 -0.85
C ARG A 360 -29.08 -9.32 -0.67
N SER A 361 -30.02 -10.20 -0.32
CA SER A 361 -31.42 -9.82 -0.15
C SER A 361 -31.66 -8.80 0.97
N ARG A 362 -30.71 -8.61 1.89
CA ARG A 362 -30.83 -7.65 2.99
C ARG A 362 -30.47 -6.22 2.58
N GLY A 363 -29.61 -6.08 1.57
CA GLY A 363 -29.24 -4.79 0.99
C GLY A 363 -28.35 -3.89 1.85
N ASP A 364 -28.10 -4.21 3.13
CA ASP A 364 -27.32 -3.43 4.10
C ASP A 364 -25.85 -3.88 4.23
N ALA A 365 -25.48 -5.04 3.68
CA ALA A 365 -24.10 -5.53 3.58
C ALA A 365 -23.57 -5.43 2.14
N SER A 366 -22.34 -4.97 2.01
CA SER A 366 -21.48 -5.26 0.86
C SER A 366 -20.75 -6.57 1.10
N ASP A 367 -20.48 -7.30 0.04
CA ASP A 367 -19.81 -8.58 0.13
C ASP A 367 -18.44 -8.55 -0.53
N PHE A 368 -17.45 -8.84 0.30
CA PHE A 368 -16.05 -8.85 -0.09
C PHE A 368 -15.62 -10.28 -0.29
N ILE A 369 -14.91 -10.56 -1.37
CA ILE A 369 -14.19 -11.82 -1.49
C ILE A 369 -12.87 -11.69 -0.75
N ALA A 370 -12.53 -12.67 0.09
CA ALA A 370 -11.24 -12.72 0.76
C ALA A 370 -10.63 -14.11 0.67
N ALA A 371 -9.31 -14.19 0.57
CA ALA A 371 -8.57 -15.43 0.54
C ALA A 371 -7.27 -15.32 1.34
N ARG A 372 -6.86 -16.41 1.97
CA ARG A 372 -5.59 -16.53 2.67
C ARG A 372 -4.46 -16.82 1.68
N LEU A 373 -3.38 -16.07 1.82
CA LEU A 373 -2.13 -16.32 1.11
C LEU A 373 -1.31 -17.36 1.88
N PRO A 374 -0.95 -18.49 1.25
CA PRO A 374 -0.21 -19.55 1.94
C PRO A 374 1.13 -19.06 2.50
N GLY A 375 1.45 -19.46 3.73
CA GLY A 375 2.75 -19.23 4.35
C GLY A 375 3.03 -17.79 4.80
N THR A 376 2.07 -16.87 4.67
CA THR A 376 2.23 -15.48 5.13
C THR A 376 1.24 -15.06 6.21
N GLY A 377 0.25 -15.89 6.57
CA GLY A 377 -0.80 -15.51 7.53
C GLY A 377 -1.66 -14.30 7.12
N LEU A 378 -1.50 -13.83 5.87
CA LEU A 378 -2.17 -12.65 5.32
C LEU A 378 -3.40 -13.09 4.53
N HIS A 379 -4.54 -12.50 4.84
CA HIS A 379 -5.77 -12.61 4.06
C HIS A 379 -5.93 -11.33 3.25
N LEU A 380 -6.12 -11.45 1.94
CA LEU A 380 -6.37 -10.34 1.05
C LEU A 380 -7.76 -10.46 0.45
N GLY A 381 -8.43 -9.32 0.29
CA GLY A 381 -9.75 -9.29 -0.28
C GLY A 381 -10.11 -7.96 -0.90
N MET A 382 -11.23 -7.96 -1.60
CA MET A 382 -11.80 -6.78 -2.25
C MET A 382 -13.30 -6.93 -2.43
N SER A 383 -13.98 -5.80 -2.61
CA SER A 383 -15.40 -5.79 -2.93
C SER A 383 -15.67 -6.46 -4.28
N ARG A 384 -16.91 -6.87 -4.49
CA ARG A 384 -17.41 -7.32 -5.79
C ARG A 384 -17.15 -6.33 -6.93
N ARG A 385 -17.34 -5.03 -6.66
CA ARG A 385 -17.21 -3.96 -7.67
C ARG A 385 -15.77 -3.80 -8.09
N LEU A 386 -14.85 -3.71 -7.13
CA LEU A 386 -13.43 -3.62 -7.43
C LEU A 386 -12.91 -4.90 -8.09
N PHE A 387 -13.39 -6.08 -7.67
CA PHE A 387 -13.04 -7.34 -8.31
C PHE A 387 -13.44 -7.35 -9.79
N ALA A 388 -14.67 -6.94 -10.12
CA ALA A 388 -15.15 -6.87 -11.50
C ALA A 388 -14.36 -5.84 -12.35
N ALA A 389 -13.98 -4.71 -11.75
CA ALA A 389 -13.12 -3.71 -12.39
C ALA A 389 -11.72 -4.28 -12.71
N CYS A 390 -11.12 -5.00 -11.75
CA CYS A 390 -9.83 -5.66 -11.95
C CYS A 390 -9.92 -6.78 -12.99
N ALA A 391 -11.03 -7.54 -13.00
CA ALA A 391 -11.27 -8.57 -14.00
C ALA A 391 -11.34 -7.99 -15.43
N ALA A 392 -12.06 -6.88 -15.61
CA ALA A 392 -12.12 -6.18 -16.89
C ALA A 392 -10.75 -5.65 -17.32
N LEU A 393 -9.99 -5.05 -16.40
CA LEU A 393 -8.62 -4.60 -16.66
C LEU A 393 -7.71 -5.76 -17.07
N HIS A 394 -7.74 -6.86 -16.31
CA HIS A 394 -6.95 -8.06 -16.59
C HIS A 394 -7.26 -8.63 -17.98
N GLN A 395 -8.55 -8.77 -18.31
CA GLN A 395 -8.99 -9.29 -19.60
C GLN A 395 -8.43 -8.43 -20.74
N ALA A 396 -8.62 -7.11 -20.67
CA ALA A 396 -8.15 -6.20 -21.70
C ALA A 396 -6.61 -6.20 -21.84
N GLN A 397 -5.88 -6.35 -20.73
CA GLN A 397 -4.42 -6.48 -20.73
C GLN A 397 -3.94 -7.84 -21.24
N SER A 398 -4.71 -8.90 -21.04
CA SER A 398 -4.41 -10.25 -21.54
C SER A 398 -4.57 -10.35 -23.06
N GLU A 399 -5.45 -9.54 -23.66
CA GLU A 399 -5.68 -9.44 -25.10
C GLU A 399 -4.66 -8.54 -25.82
N MET A 400 -3.78 -7.87 -25.08
CA MET A 400 -2.69 -7.11 -25.69
C MET A 400 -1.66 -8.06 -26.32
N PRO A 401 -1.10 -7.71 -27.49
CA PRO A 401 -0.06 -8.51 -28.12
C PRO A 401 1.11 -8.77 -27.15
N VAL A 402 1.68 -9.95 -27.28
CA VAL A 402 2.96 -10.26 -26.65
C VAL A 402 4.02 -9.82 -27.64
N ASN A 403 4.85 -8.83 -27.28
CA ASN A 403 6.12 -8.70 -27.96
C ASN A 403 6.88 -10.00 -27.68
N GLU A 404 7.33 -10.71 -28.72
CA GLU A 404 7.97 -12.04 -28.64
C GLU A 404 9.13 -12.11 -27.61
N SER A 405 9.62 -10.96 -27.17
CA SER A 405 10.58 -10.72 -26.09
C SER A 405 10.03 -10.79 -24.65
N LEU A 406 8.89 -11.42 -24.36
CA LEU A 406 8.49 -11.64 -22.95
C LEU A 406 9.25 -12.79 -22.30
N PHE A 407 9.82 -13.69 -23.08
CA PHE A 407 10.70 -14.75 -22.61
C PHE A 407 12.00 -14.57 -23.38
N LEU A 408 13.13 -14.43 -22.67
CA LEU A 408 14.45 -14.49 -23.30
C LEU A 408 14.44 -15.72 -24.24
N PRO A 409 14.67 -15.56 -25.56
CA PRO A 409 14.77 -16.71 -26.44
C PRO A 409 15.79 -17.65 -25.83
N ASP A 410 15.43 -18.94 -25.75
CA ASP A 410 16.16 -20.00 -25.06
C ASP A 410 17.66 -19.72 -25.00
N LEU A 411 18.19 -19.76 -23.78
CA LEU A 411 19.62 -19.76 -23.46
C LEU A 411 20.31 -20.99 -24.07
N VAL A 412 20.39 -21.06 -25.39
CA VAL A 412 21.36 -21.87 -26.16
C VAL A 412 22.63 -21.03 -26.35
N ARG A 413 23.04 -20.30 -25.31
CA ARG A 413 24.41 -19.80 -25.20
C ARG A 413 25.05 -20.42 -23.97
N PRO A 414 25.76 -21.55 -24.14
CA PRO A 414 26.62 -22.04 -23.07
C PRO A 414 27.75 -21.03 -22.89
N ARG A 415 27.93 -20.57 -21.64
CA ARG A 415 29.01 -19.70 -21.17
C ARG A 415 28.90 -18.26 -21.67
N HIS A 416 28.24 -17.41 -20.89
CA HIS A 416 28.72 -16.16 -20.29
C HIS A 416 27.59 -15.73 -19.35
N SER A 417 27.89 -15.41 -18.09
CA SER A 417 26.90 -14.87 -17.16
C SER A 417 26.30 -13.63 -17.79
N VAL A 418 25.02 -13.67 -18.17
CA VAL A 418 24.27 -12.45 -18.51
C VAL A 418 24.43 -11.53 -17.30
N ASP A 419 24.95 -10.33 -17.53
CA ASP A 419 25.21 -9.37 -16.45
C ASP A 419 23.86 -8.96 -15.82
N ASP A 420 23.86 -8.69 -14.51
CA ASP A 420 22.65 -8.25 -13.80
C ASP A 420 22.14 -6.91 -14.37
N GLU A 421 23.05 -6.06 -14.86
CA GLU A 421 22.72 -4.80 -15.53
C GLU A 421 21.99 -5.03 -16.86
N GLU A 422 22.45 -5.97 -17.68
CA GLU A 422 21.80 -6.34 -18.96
C GLU A 422 20.39 -6.89 -18.71
N ARG A 423 20.22 -7.72 -17.68
CA ARG A 423 18.91 -8.26 -17.30
C ARG A 423 17.95 -7.16 -16.81
N GLU A 424 18.45 -6.19 -16.06
CA GLU A 424 17.65 -5.06 -15.59
C GLU A 424 17.29 -4.10 -16.74
N GLU A 425 18.21 -3.83 -17.66
CA GLU A 425 17.92 -3.05 -18.87
C GLU A 425 16.85 -3.71 -19.74
N TYR A 426 16.95 -5.01 -19.97
CA TYR A 426 15.92 -5.78 -20.67
C TYR A 426 14.56 -5.70 -19.97
N SER A 427 14.53 -5.87 -18.65
CA SER A 427 13.31 -5.79 -17.85
C SER A 427 12.66 -4.40 -17.94
N ARG A 428 13.47 -3.33 -17.96
CA ARG A 428 13.02 -1.94 -18.16
C ARG A 428 12.43 -1.74 -19.57
N ALA A 429 13.10 -2.22 -20.61
CA ALA A 429 12.61 -2.11 -21.99
C ALA A 429 11.26 -2.84 -22.18
N THR A 430 11.12 -4.02 -21.60
CA THR A 430 9.87 -4.80 -21.64
C THR A 430 8.72 -4.09 -20.95
N ARG A 431 8.96 -3.49 -19.77
CA ARG A 431 7.95 -2.68 -19.06
C ARG A 431 7.53 -1.47 -19.88
N ARG A 432 8.48 -0.75 -20.47
CA ARG A 432 8.20 0.41 -21.33
C ARG A 432 7.27 0.05 -22.49
N ALA A 433 7.64 -0.95 -23.28
CA ALA A 433 6.85 -1.36 -24.43
C ALA A 433 5.43 -1.82 -24.06
N TYR A 434 5.29 -2.45 -22.88
CA TYR A 434 3.97 -2.81 -22.34
C TYR A 434 3.12 -1.58 -22.01
N TYR A 435 3.68 -0.58 -21.32
CA TYR A 435 2.93 0.62 -20.93
C TYR A 435 2.61 1.55 -22.09
N GLU A 436 3.47 1.62 -23.12
CA GLU A 436 3.17 2.32 -24.38
C GLU A 436 1.92 1.71 -25.04
N GLN A 437 1.84 0.37 -25.13
CA GLN A 437 0.65 -0.31 -25.67
C GLN A 437 -0.59 -0.14 -24.79
N GLU A 438 -0.42 -0.11 -23.47
CA GLU A 438 -1.53 0.12 -22.53
C GLU A 438 -2.09 1.53 -22.70
N GLU A 439 -1.21 2.53 -22.88
CA GLU A 439 -1.57 3.93 -23.11
C GLU A 439 -2.34 4.11 -24.43
N GLU A 440 -1.92 3.47 -25.52
CA GLU A 440 -2.64 3.46 -26.80
C GLU A 440 -4.08 2.94 -26.67
N ARG A 441 -4.30 1.96 -25.78
CA ARG A 441 -5.63 1.39 -25.49
C ARG A 441 -6.40 2.16 -24.41
N GLY A 442 -5.81 3.23 -23.87
CA GLY A 442 -6.29 3.95 -22.70
C GLY A 442 -7.78 4.30 -22.69
N PRO A 443 -8.40 4.81 -23.77
CA PRO A 443 -9.83 5.13 -23.78
C PRO A 443 -10.72 3.89 -23.58
N ARG A 444 -10.36 2.77 -24.21
CA ARG A 444 -11.10 1.51 -24.10
C ARG A 444 -10.93 0.89 -22.71
N LEU A 445 -9.71 0.90 -22.17
CA LEU A 445 -9.44 0.41 -20.81
C LEU A 445 -10.28 1.13 -19.75
N ARG A 446 -10.38 2.46 -19.85
CA ARG A 446 -11.23 3.27 -18.95
C ARG A 446 -12.69 2.88 -19.04
N ALA A 447 -13.20 2.68 -20.27
CA ALA A 447 -14.58 2.27 -20.49
C ALA A 447 -14.85 0.87 -19.90
N ASP A 448 -13.98 -0.10 -20.18
CA ASP A 448 -14.12 -1.49 -19.73
C ASP A 448 -14.08 -1.58 -18.19
N VAL A 449 -13.13 -0.90 -17.56
CA VAL A 449 -12.99 -0.85 -16.09
C VAL A 449 -14.22 -0.20 -15.44
N ARG A 450 -14.67 0.94 -15.96
CA ARG A 450 -15.87 1.62 -15.45
C ARG A 450 -17.12 0.76 -15.61
N HIS A 451 -17.25 0.10 -16.75
CA HIS A 451 -18.37 -0.79 -17.02
C HIS A 451 -18.39 -1.99 -16.08
N GLY A 452 -17.24 -2.65 -15.88
CA GLY A 452 -17.09 -3.75 -14.93
C GLY A 452 -17.46 -3.35 -13.51
N PHE A 453 -16.98 -2.19 -13.05
CA PHE A 453 -17.30 -1.66 -11.72
C PHE A 453 -18.79 -1.35 -11.53
N ALA A 454 -19.43 -0.75 -12.54
CA ALA A 454 -20.84 -0.35 -12.47
C ALA A 454 -21.83 -1.52 -12.57
N GLN A 455 -21.47 -2.58 -13.31
CA GLN A 455 -22.35 -3.74 -13.50
C GLN A 455 -22.10 -4.88 -12.51
N ALA A 456 -21.14 -4.74 -11.60
CA ALA A 456 -20.74 -5.80 -10.70
C ALA A 456 -21.89 -6.35 -9.85
N ASP A 457 -22.77 -5.47 -9.36
CA ASP A 457 -23.93 -5.86 -8.55
C ASP A 457 -24.92 -6.74 -9.32
N ALA A 458 -24.92 -6.74 -10.65
CA ALA A 458 -25.79 -7.61 -11.45
C ALA A 458 -25.25 -9.05 -11.60
N ARG A 459 -23.96 -9.29 -11.33
CA ARG A 459 -23.28 -10.59 -11.52
C ARG A 459 -23.17 -11.31 -10.19
N SER A 460 -23.28 -12.63 -10.14
CA SER A 460 -22.98 -13.41 -8.91
C SER A 460 -21.47 -13.62 -8.70
N TRP A 461 -21.04 -14.03 -7.50
CA TRP A 461 -19.64 -14.43 -7.30
C TRP A 461 -19.28 -15.67 -8.09
N SER A 462 -20.23 -16.60 -8.25
CA SER A 462 -20.07 -17.75 -9.14
C SER A 462 -19.75 -17.29 -10.58
N ASP A 463 -20.40 -16.24 -11.09
CA ASP A 463 -20.10 -15.70 -12.43
C ASP A 463 -18.75 -15.00 -12.51
N LEU A 464 -18.29 -14.40 -11.41
CA LEU A 464 -17.01 -13.70 -11.33
C LEU A 464 -15.82 -14.65 -11.11
N LEU A 465 -16.06 -15.82 -10.49
CA LEU A 465 -15.06 -16.82 -10.13
C LEU A 465 -15.18 -18.10 -10.98
N SER A 466 -15.70 -17.98 -12.20
CA SER A 466 -15.76 -19.08 -13.18
C SER A 466 -16.45 -20.35 -12.66
N GLY A 467 -17.55 -20.19 -11.93
CA GLY A 467 -18.40 -21.26 -11.40
C GLY A 467 -18.05 -21.73 -9.98
N ARG A 468 -16.97 -21.20 -9.39
CA ARG A 468 -16.55 -21.56 -8.03
C ARG A 468 -17.56 -21.02 -7.01
N GLN A 469 -18.07 -21.93 -6.18
CA GLN A 469 -18.94 -21.58 -5.06
C GLN A 469 -18.10 -21.09 -3.88
N VAL A 470 -18.63 -20.10 -3.16
CA VAL A 470 -17.98 -19.47 -2.01
C VAL A 470 -19.02 -19.25 -0.92
N GLU A 471 -18.68 -19.62 0.30
CA GLU A 471 -19.56 -19.48 1.46
C GLU A 471 -19.34 -18.13 2.15
N VAL A 472 -20.39 -17.65 2.81
CA VAL A 472 -20.31 -16.47 3.68
C VAL A 472 -19.70 -16.87 5.00
N SER A 473 -18.57 -16.25 5.36
CA SER A 473 -17.99 -16.39 6.69
C SER A 473 -18.68 -15.42 7.65
N LEU A 474 -19.18 -15.99 8.73
CA LEU A 474 -19.83 -15.27 9.83
C LEU A 474 -19.05 -15.43 11.15
N GLU A 475 -17.80 -15.88 11.06
CA GLU A 475 -16.92 -16.01 12.22
C GLU A 475 -16.83 -14.67 12.96
N ASP A 476 -16.77 -14.74 14.28
CA ASP A 476 -16.50 -13.55 15.07
C ASP A 476 -15.07 -13.09 14.82
N PRO A 477 -14.82 -11.81 14.47
CA PRO A 477 -13.46 -11.30 14.42
C PRO A 477 -12.65 -11.67 15.69
N GLU A 478 -13.26 -11.59 16.87
CA GLU A 478 -12.60 -11.91 18.15
C GLU A 478 -12.34 -13.43 18.34
N GLU A 479 -13.19 -14.30 17.79
CA GLU A 479 -13.04 -15.76 17.88
C GLU A 479 -12.22 -16.36 16.73
N SER A 480 -12.20 -15.70 15.57
CA SER A 480 -11.53 -16.13 14.34
C SER A 480 -10.01 -16.12 14.48
N GLY A 481 -9.50 -15.40 15.48
CA GLY A 481 -8.07 -15.20 15.64
C GLY A 481 -7.46 -14.23 14.63
N LEU A 482 -8.29 -13.46 13.92
CA LEU A 482 -7.87 -12.53 12.87
C LEU A 482 -8.04 -11.06 13.28
N LEU A 483 -7.06 -10.26 12.90
CA LEU A 483 -7.10 -8.81 12.96
C LEU A 483 -7.46 -8.27 11.59
N GLU A 484 -8.72 -7.89 11.42
CA GLU A 484 -9.30 -7.49 10.14
C GLU A 484 -9.27 -5.98 9.94
N GLY A 485 -9.02 -5.52 8.73
CA GLY A 485 -9.11 -4.12 8.35
C GLY A 485 -9.72 -3.95 6.98
N THR A 486 -10.46 -2.86 6.80
CA THR A 486 -11.10 -2.53 5.53
C THR A 486 -10.76 -1.13 5.08
N THR A 487 -10.65 -0.95 3.77
CA THR A 487 -10.88 0.36 3.16
C THR A 487 -12.31 0.40 2.64
N ALA A 488 -12.59 1.35 1.74
CA ALA A 488 -13.84 1.39 1.01
C ALA A 488 -14.02 0.13 0.14
N GLU A 489 -12.97 -0.31 -0.55
CA GLU A 489 -13.06 -1.35 -1.59
C GLU A 489 -12.14 -2.55 -1.35
N THR A 490 -11.21 -2.46 -0.38
CA THR A 490 -10.24 -3.51 -0.08
C THR A 490 -10.44 -4.07 1.32
N TYR A 491 -10.06 -5.33 1.49
CA TYR A 491 -10.06 -6.05 2.75
C TYR A 491 -8.68 -6.64 2.99
N LEU A 492 -8.22 -6.60 4.24
CA LEU A 492 -6.99 -7.24 4.66
C LEU A 492 -7.18 -7.79 6.07
N ALA A 493 -6.72 -9.00 6.33
CA ALA A 493 -6.65 -9.52 7.70
C ALA A 493 -5.34 -10.26 7.94
N ILE A 494 -4.92 -10.30 9.20
CA ILE A 494 -3.72 -11.02 9.64
C ILE A 494 -4.03 -11.90 10.84
N GLU A 495 -3.33 -13.00 10.98
CA GLU A 495 -3.50 -13.89 12.14
C GLU A 495 -2.83 -13.32 13.40
N HIS A 496 -3.40 -13.56 14.58
CA HIS A 496 -2.71 -13.20 15.85
C HIS A 496 -1.41 -13.98 16.07
N THR A 497 -1.24 -15.11 15.40
CA THR A 497 -0.02 -15.95 15.41
C THR A 497 1.10 -15.39 14.55
N GLU A 498 0.88 -14.25 13.89
CA GLU A 498 1.90 -13.54 13.13
C GLU A 498 3.20 -13.37 13.93
N PRO A 499 4.37 -13.76 13.37
CA PRO A 499 5.65 -13.76 14.09
C PRO A 499 6.02 -12.39 14.67
N VAL A 500 5.66 -11.31 13.98
CA VAL A 500 5.93 -9.93 14.44
C VAL A 500 5.15 -9.60 15.71
N LEU A 501 3.93 -10.14 15.85
CA LEU A 501 3.04 -9.92 17.00
C LEU A 501 3.39 -10.84 18.17
N ALA A 502 3.83 -12.07 17.89
CA ALA A 502 4.19 -13.05 18.92
C ALA A 502 5.31 -12.53 19.85
N ASN A 503 6.30 -11.83 19.29
CA ASN A 503 7.43 -11.26 20.04
C ASN A 503 7.05 -10.10 20.97
N ALA A 504 5.85 -9.51 20.82
CA ALA A 504 5.37 -8.43 21.69
C ALA A 504 4.85 -8.95 23.04
N ARG A 505 4.59 -10.25 23.19
CA ARG A 505 3.97 -10.82 24.41
C ARG A 505 4.97 -11.25 25.50
N GLU A 506 6.28 -11.15 25.27
CA GLU A 506 7.29 -11.86 26.08
C GLU A 506 7.72 -11.18 27.40
N ARG A 507 7.06 -10.13 27.90
CA ARG A 507 7.31 -9.63 29.27
C ARG A 507 6.03 -9.24 30.00
N ARG A 508 5.48 -10.18 30.78
CA ARG A 508 4.69 -9.87 31.98
C ARG A 508 5.55 -10.05 33.22
#